data_AF-A0ABD1JQ38-F1
#
_entry.id   AF-A0ABD1JQ38-F1
#
_cell.length_a   1.000
_cell.length_b   1.000
_cell.length_c   1.000
_cell.angle_alpha   90.00
_cell.angle_beta   90.00
_cell.angle_gamma   90.00
#
_symmetry.space_group_name_H-M   'P 1'
#
loop_
_entity.id
_entity.type
_entity.pdbx_description
1 polymer ?
#
loop_
_entity_poly.entity_id
_entity_poly.type
_entity_poly.pdbx_seq_one_letter_code
_entity_poly.pdbx_strand_id
1 'polypeptide(L)'
;MRLLLATLLLAFVVGIQAQWYMFPVEAAQGAGDMWHAYSDMKEANWKNSDKYFHARGNYDAAQRGPGGKWVAEVISDARENWQGNSGRGHEDSAADQVANRWGQEGNDPNHFRPAGLPDKY
;
A
#
# COMPACT_ATOMS: atom_id res chain seq x y z
N MET A 1 -29.90 10.85 -29.93
CA MET A 1 -28.70 9.97 -29.98
C MET A 1 -27.39 10.73 -30.09
N ARG A 2 -27.19 11.66 -31.05
CA ARG A 2 -25.90 12.35 -31.24
C ARG A 2 -25.42 13.18 -30.04
N LEU A 3 -26.32 13.91 -29.37
CA LEU A 3 -25.98 14.70 -28.17
C LEU A 3 -25.61 13.79 -27.00
N LEU A 4 -26.36 12.71 -26.77
CA LEU A 4 -26.11 11.75 -25.69
C LEU A 4 -24.75 11.05 -25.85
N LEU A 5 -24.40 10.66 -27.08
CA LEU A 5 -23.08 10.12 -27.42
C LEU A 5 -21.96 11.14 -27.19
N ALA A 6 -22.16 12.41 -27.58
CA ALA A 6 -21.19 13.46 -27.34
C ALA A 6 -20.99 13.75 -25.84
N THR A 7 -22.05 13.69 -25.04
CA THR A 7 -21.96 13.88 -23.58
C THR A 7 -21.22 12.72 -22.91
N LEU A 8 -21.51 11.47 -23.30
CA LEU A 8 -20.79 10.29 -22.79
C LEU A 8 -19.30 10.33 -23.17
N LEU A 9 -18.98 10.71 -24.41
CA LEU A 9 -17.61 10.86 -24.87
C LEU A 9 -16.87 11.95 -24.09
N LEU A 10 -17.50 13.11 -23.85
CA LEU A 10 -16.91 14.20 -23.09
C LEU A 10 -16.66 13.81 -21.62
N ALA A 11 -17.64 13.15 -20.98
CA ALA A 11 -17.49 12.63 -19.63
C ALA A 11 -16.35 11.61 -19.53
N PHE A 12 -16.17 10.77 -20.55
CA PHE A 12 -15.08 9.80 -20.63
C PHE A 12 -13.70 10.49 -20.76
N VAL A 13 -13.57 11.50 -21.64
CA VAL A 13 -12.32 12.26 -21.81
C VAL A 13 -11.94 13.01 -20.54
N VAL A 14 -12.90 13.68 -19.89
CA VAL A 14 -12.68 14.38 -18.62
C VAL A 14 -12.29 13.40 -17.50
N GLY A 15 -12.95 12.25 -17.42
CA GLY A 15 -12.63 11.19 -16.47
C GLY A 15 -11.21 10.66 -16.63
N ILE A 16 -10.78 10.39 -17.87
CA ILE A 16 -9.39 10.01 -18.17
C ILE A 16 -8.45 11.11 -17.68
N GLN A 17 -8.67 12.36 -18.11
CA GLN A 17 -7.77 13.47 -17.78
C GLN A 17 -7.65 13.68 -16.26
N ALA A 18 -8.75 13.59 -15.51
CA ALA A 18 -8.74 13.67 -14.06
C ALA A 18 -7.92 12.53 -13.42
N GLN A 19 -8.05 11.29 -13.92
CA GLN A 19 -7.30 10.15 -13.43
C GLN A 19 -5.78 10.31 -13.63
N TRP A 20 -5.34 10.92 -14.73
CA TRP A 20 -3.93 11.24 -14.98
C TRP A 20 -3.34 12.25 -13.99
N TYR A 21 -4.15 13.18 -13.46
CA TYR A 21 -3.69 14.15 -12.45
C TYR A 21 -3.72 13.60 -11.03
N MET A 22 -4.72 12.78 -10.70
CA MET A 22 -4.85 12.21 -9.36
C MET A 22 -3.83 11.11 -9.09
N PHE A 23 -3.58 10.23 -10.08
CA PHE A 23 -2.71 9.07 -9.90
C PHE A 23 -1.29 9.39 -9.35
N PRO A 24 -0.56 10.40 -9.85
CA PRO A 24 0.75 10.76 -9.29
C PRO A 24 0.69 11.29 -7.86
N VAL A 25 -0.39 12.01 -7.51
CA VAL A 25 -0.60 12.52 -6.15
C VAL A 25 -0.89 11.38 -5.20
N GLU A 26 -1.77 10.46 -5.60
CA GLU A 26 -2.09 9.24 -4.83
C GLU A 26 -0.83 8.38 -4.62
N ALA A 27 0.00 8.22 -5.65
CA ALA A 27 1.26 7.49 -5.57
C ALA A 27 2.27 8.20 -4.64
N ALA A 28 2.39 9.54 -4.69
CA ALA A 28 3.26 10.27 -3.78
C ALA A 28 2.79 10.14 -2.32
N GLN A 29 1.49 10.23 -2.08
CA GLN A 29 0.89 10.03 -0.76
C GLN A 29 1.09 8.59 -0.26
N GLY A 30 0.80 7.60 -1.09
CA GLY A 30 0.98 6.18 -0.74
C GLY A 30 2.44 5.82 -0.46
N ALA A 31 3.40 6.40 -1.18
CA ALA A 31 4.82 6.25 -0.87
C ALA A 31 5.16 6.84 0.51
N GLY A 32 4.55 7.98 0.86
CA GLY A 32 4.65 8.58 2.20
C GLY A 32 4.10 7.65 3.28
N ASP A 33 2.94 7.03 3.05
CA ASP A 33 2.33 6.07 3.99
C ASP A 33 3.22 4.84 4.20
N MET A 34 3.78 4.28 3.12
CA MET A 34 4.72 3.16 3.19
C MET A 34 5.97 3.53 3.99
N TRP A 35 6.50 4.74 3.79
CA TRP A 35 7.63 5.26 4.56
C TRP A 35 7.29 5.46 6.05
N HIS A 36 6.11 5.98 6.36
CA HIS A 36 5.64 6.15 7.72
C HIS A 36 5.49 4.79 8.43
N ALA A 37 4.90 3.79 7.78
CA ALA A 37 4.82 2.43 8.33
C ALA A 37 6.19 1.80 8.60
N TYR A 38 7.15 2.00 7.69
CA TYR A 38 8.53 1.58 7.92
C TYR A 38 9.18 2.32 9.09
N SER A 39 8.99 3.64 9.18
CA SER A 39 9.56 4.47 10.25
C SER A 39 9.00 4.07 11.62
N ASP A 40 7.68 3.87 11.72
CA ASP A 40 7.03 3.42 12.94
C ASP A 40 7.47 2.00 13.35
N MET A 41 7.64 1.09 12.39
CA MET A 41 8.19 -0.25 12.65
C MET A 41 9.59 -0.15 13.28
N LYS A 42 10.43 0.75 12.75
CA LYS A 42 11.79 0.98 13.25
C LYS A 42 11.77 1.64 14.62
N GLU A 43 10.87 2.59 14.85
CA GLU A 43 10.71 3.29 16.13
C GLU A 43 10.17 2.35 17.22
N ALA A 44 9.12 1.58 16.91
CA ALA A 44 8.48 0.67 17.82
C ALA A 44 9.44 -0.42 18.30
N ASN A 45 10.34 -0.88 17.42
CA ASN A 45 11.31 -1.95 17.68
C ASN A 45 10.67 -3.14 18.41
N TRP A 46 9.45 -3.51 17.98
CA TRP A 46 8.58 -4.42 18.71
C TRP A 46 8.62 -5.82 18.11
N LYS A 47 8.73 -6.84 18.96
CA LYS A 47 8.81 -8.23 18.53
C LYS A 47 7.53 -8.65 17.80
N ASN A 48 7.67 -9.35 16.68
CA ASN A 48 6.58 -9.90 15.85
C ASN A 48 5.59 -8.83 15.35
N SER A 49 6.05 -7.59 15.13
CA SER A 49 5.23 -6.49 14.62
C SER A 49 5.42 -6.21 13.13
N ASP A 50 6.36 -6.90 12.47
CA ASP A 50 6.69 -6.70 11.07
C ASP A 50 5.47 -6.83 10.16
N LYS A 51 4.70 -7.93 10.28
CA LYS A 51 3.50 -8.18 9.48
C LYS A 51 2.41 -7.12 9.70
N TYR A 52 2.30 -6.59 10.92
CA TYR A 52 1.39 -5.47 11.22
C TYR A 52 1.77 -4.23 10.40
N PHE A 53 3.03 -3.81 10.44
CA PHE A 53 3.46 -2.62 9.70
C PHE A 53 3.44 -2.82 8.18
N HIS A 54 3.66 -4.04 7.70
CA HIS A 54 3.43 -4.42 6.30
C HIS A 54 1.98 -4.20 5.88
N ALA A 55 1.04 -4.78 6.62
CA ALA A 55 -0.38 -4.63 6.35
C ALA A 55 -0.84 -3.17 6.50
N ARG A 56 -0.41 -2.46 7.55
CA ARG A 56 -0.80 -1.07 7.82
C ARG A 56 -0.34 -0.13 6.71
N GLY A 57 0.94 -0.21 6.30
CA GLY A 57 1.47 0.62 5.22
C GLY A 57 0.74 0.40 3.89
N ASN A 58 0.47 -0.87 3.54
CA ASN A 58 -0.27 -1.19 2.31
C ASN A 58 -1.75 -0.78 2.41
N TYR A 59 -2.37 -0.90 3.58
CA TYR A 59 -3.73 -0.43 3.83
C TYR A 59 -3.83 1.08 3.64
N ASP A 60 -2.99 1.85 4.34
CA ASP A 60 -2.99 3.31 4.29
C ASP A 60 -2.73 3.82 2.86
N ALA A 61 -1.76 3.23 2.17
CA ALA A 61 -1.45 3.57 0.78
C ALA A 61 -2.60 3.21 -0.17
N ALA A 62 -3.25 2.05 0.00
CA ALA A 62 -4.39 1.66 -0.83
C ALA A 62 -5.61 2.57 -0.63
N GLN A 63 -5.79 3.15 0.56
CA GLN A 63 -6.86 4.14 0.82
C GLN A 63 -6.67 5.44 0.02
N ARG A 64 -5.47 5.72 -0.51
CA ARG A 64 -5.22 6.89 -1.37
C ARG A 64 -5.88 6.76 -2.74
N GLY A 65 -6.14 5.55 -3.21
CA GLY A 65 -6.67 5.28 -4.55
C GLY A 65 -5.74 4.42 -5.42
N PRO A 66 -6.03 4.30 -6.72
CA PRO A 66 -5.26 3.45 -7.63
C PRO A 66 -3.75 3.73 -7.65
N GLY A 67 -3.32 4.99 -7.58
CA GLY A 67 -1.90 5.34 -7.54
C GLY A 67 -1.21 4.90 -6.25
N GLY A 68 -1.91 5.02 -5.12
CA GLY A 68 -1.40 4.56 -3.83
C GLY A 68 -1.33 3.03 -3.75
N LYS A 69 -2.33 2.34 -4.29
CA LYS A 69 -2.30 0.88 -4.42
C LYS A 69 -1.14 0.41 -5.29
N TRP A 70 -0.91 1.06 -6.43
CA TRP A 70 0.19 0.75 -7.34
C TRP A 70 1.56 0.94 -6.68
N VAL A 71 1.78 2.09 -6.02
CA VAL A 71 3.10 2.36 -5.42
C VAL A 71 3.40 1.43 -4.25
N ALA A 72 2.37 1.03 -3.48
CA ALA A 72 2.52 0.07 -2.39
C ALA A 72 3.00 -1.30 -2.89
N GLU A 73 2.49 -1.77 -4.03
CA GLU A 73 2.94 -3.00 -4.71
C GLU A 73 4.40 -2.88 -5.14
N VAL A 74 4.76 -1.80 -5.85
CA VAL A 74 6.12 -1.57 -6.33
C VAL A 74 7.13 -1.53 -5.17
N ILE A 75 6.81 -0.85 -4.07
CA ILE A 75 7.69 -0.76 -2.90
C ILE A 75 7.79 -2.11 -2.18
N SER A 76 6.67 -2.82 -2.03
CA SER A 76 6.64 -4.16 -1.42
C SER A 76 7.54 -5.15 -2.17
N ASP A 77 7.43 -5.19 -3.50
CA ASP A 77 8.22 -6.10 -4.35
C ASP A 77 9.70 -5.71 -4.36
N ALA A 78 10.01 -4.42 -4.42
CA ALA A 78 11.38 -3.94 -4.35
C ALA A 78 12.05 -4.34 -3.02
N ARG A 79 11.31 -4.26 -1.91
CA ARG A 79 11.79 -4.69 -0.59
C ARG A 79 12.03 -6.19 -0.55
N GLU A 80 11.11 -7.00 -1.09
CA GLU A 80 11.27 -8.46 -1.14
C GLU A 80 12.53 -8.86 -1.92
N ASN A 81 12.75 -8.28 -3.10
CA ASN A 81 13.93 -8.56 -3.93
C ASN A 81 15.22 -8.24 -3.17
N TRP A 82 15.27 -7.08 -2.50
CA TRP A 82 16.41 -6.72 -1.66
C TRP A 82 16.64 -7.72 -0.52
N GLN A 83 15.57 -8.18 0.14
CA GLN A 83 15.66 -9.14 1.24
C GLN A 83 16.09 -10.53 0.79
N GLY A 84 15.59 -11.02 -0.34
CA GLY A 84 16.03 -12.29 -0.93
C GLY A 84 17.53 -12.29 -1.23
N ASN A 85 18.04 -11.18 -1.78
CA ASN A 85 19.48 -11.01 -2.05
C ASN A 85 20.33 -10.91 -0.77
N SER A 86 19.72 -10.52 0.36
CA SER A 86 20.39 -10.45 1.67
C SER A 86 20.44 -11.78 2.44
N GLY A 87 19.89 -12.87 1.87
CA GLY A 87 19.92 -14.20 2.47
C GLY A 87 18.78 -14.50 3.46
N ARG A 88 17.67 -13.74 3.42
CA ARG A 88 16.45 -14.10 4.17
C ARG A 88 15.77 -15.34 3.56
N GLY A 89 15.11 -16.13 4.41
CA GLY A 89 14.42 -17.36 4.00
C GLY A 89 13.14 -17.11 3.20
N HIS A 90 12.79 -18.04 2.31
CA HIS A 90 11.63 -17.94 1.41
C HIS A 90 10.28 -17.89 2.14
N GLU A 91 10.15 -18.57 3.28
CA GLU A 91 8.92 -18.58 4.09
C GLU A 91 8.62 -17.19 4.70
N ASP A 92 9.67 -16.46 5.12
CA ASP A 92 9.53 -15.10 5.64
C ASP A 92 9.03 -14.13 4.56
N SER A 93 9.54 -14.28 3.33
CA SER A 93 9.08 -13.49 2.16
C SER A 93 7.62 -13.78 1.80
N ALA A 94 7.21 -15.06 1.80
CA ALA A 94 5.83 -15.43 1.50
C ALA A 94 4.84 -14.85 2.52
N ALA A 95 5.19 -14.88 3.82
CA ALA A 95 4.38 -14.30 4.86
C ALA A 95 4.31 -12.76 4.76
N ASP A 96 5.41 -12.09 4.42
CA ASP A 96 5.43 -10.63 4.17
C ASP A 96 4.45 -10.27 3.06
N GLN A 97 4.45 -11.04 1.96
CA GLN A 97 3.55 -10.82 0.83
C GLN A 97 2.07 -11.05 1.17
N VAL A 98 1.76 -12.00 2.07
CA VAL A 98 0.39 -12.17 2.59
C VAL A 98 -0.06 -10.94 3.37
N ALA A 99 0.80 -10.40 4.24
CA ALA A 99 0.46 -9.20 5.00
C ALA A 99 0.31 -7.96 4.12
N ASN A 100 1.19 -7.78 3.13
CA ASN A 100 1.09 -6.70 2.14
C ASN A 100 -0.27 -6.74 1.43
N ARG A 101 -0.63 -7.89 0.84
CA ARG A 101 -1.91 -8.07 0.12
C ARG A 101 -3.12 -7.86 1.01
N TRP A 102 -3.09 -8.38 2.24
CA TRP A 102 -4.18 -8.21 3.20
C TRP A 102 -4.52 -6.74 3.41
N GLY A 103 -3.51 -5.91 3.67
CA GLY A 103 -3.69 -4.46 3.80
C GLY A 103 -4.14 -3.81 2.50
N GLN A 104 -3.53 -4.17 1.37
CA GLN A 104 -3.83 -3.60 0.05
C GLN A 104 -5.26 -3.92 -0.45
N GLU A 105 -5.87 -4.99 0.07
CA GLU A 105 -7.28 -5.36 -0.15
C GLU A 105 -8.25 -4.58 0.76
N GLY A 106 -7.73 -3.77 1.69
CA GLY A 106 -8.54 -2.98 2.63
C GLY A 106 -8.97 -3.77 3.86
N ASN A 107 -8.37 -4.91 4.15
CA ASN A 107 -8.65 -5.65 5.38
C ASN A 107 -7.94 -5.00 6.59
N ASP A 108 -8.50 -5.19 7.78
CA ASP A 108 -7.98 -4.59 9.02
C ASP A 108 -6.54 -5.06 9.33
N PRO A 109 -5.54 -4.15 9.38
CA PRO A 109 -4.16 -4.47 9.73
C PRO A 109 -4.02 -5.07 11.14
N ASN A 110 -4.96 -4.78 12.04
CA ASN A 110 -4.92 -5.30 13.41
C ASN A 110 -5.03 -6.82 13.49
N HIS A 111 -5.42 -7.49 12.40
CA HIS A 111 -5.28 -8.94 12.26
C HIS A 111 -3.86 -9.44 12.60
N PHE A 112 -2.83 -8.64 12.30
CA PHE A 112 -1.42 -8.96 12.57
C PHE A 112 -0.86 -8.23 13.81
N ARG A 113 -1.66 -7.46 14.54
CA ARG A 113 -1.15 -6.63 15.66
C ARG A 113 -0.69 -7.54 16.82
N PRO A 114 0.58 -7.46 17.24
CA PRO A 114 1.04 -8.22 18.39
C PRO A 114 0.52 -7.62 19.69
N ALA A 115 0.29 -8.48 20.68
CA ALA A 115 -0.13 -8.04 22.00
C ALA A 115 0.87 -7.04 22.61
N GLY A 116 0.34 -5.95 23.15
CA GLY A 116 1.12 -4.90 23.80
C GLY A 116 1.80 -3.90 22.87
N LEU A 117 1.63 -3.98 21.55
CA LEU A 117 2.10 -2.93 20.65
C LEU A 117 1.41 -1.60 21.03
N PRO A 118 2.15 -0.51 21.31
CA PRO A 118 1.56 0.75 21.75
C PRO A 118 0.52 1.29 20.77
N ASP A 119 -0.63 1.75 21.29
CA ASP A 119 -1.81 2.18 20.49
C ASP A 119 -1.57 3.36 19.55
N LYS A 120 -0.44 4.06 19.70
CA LYS A 120 -0.05 5.12 18.76
C LYS A 120 0.35 4.58 17.38
N TYR A 121 0.67 3.29 17.30
CA TYR A 121 1.01 2.58 16.08
C TYR A 121 -0.17 1.80 15.55
#